data_AF-A0A936BTF7-F1
#
_entry.id   AF-A0A936BTF7-F1
#
_cell.length_a   1.000
_cell.length_b   1.000
_cell.length_c   1.000
_cell.angle_alpha   90.00
_cell.angle_beta   90.00
_cell.angle_gamma   90.00
#
_symmetry.space_group_name_H-M   'P 1'
#
loop_
_entity.id
_entity.type
_entity.pdbx_description
1 polymer ?
#
loop_
_entity_poly.entity_id
_entity_poly.type
_entity_poly.pdbx_seq_one_letter_code
_entity_poly.pdbx_strand_id
1 'polypeptide(L)'
;MDHPPLEPGEALRLHAPAIRGAVARSGPSFRATVSLPVVQDLDLFITDRRIIVRAEIFLGLFESDYIAWYPRADRPTESDVLTHVYLTPDGPMGPLLTLVAKTGRPSLLRGPELRLALYLPNAAAAAAALPADLLG
;
A
#
# COMPACT_ATOMS: atom_id res chain seq x y z
N MET A 1 -2.62 -13.54 11.69
CA MET A 1 -2.77 -12.09 11.89
C MET A 1 -4.23 -11.73 11.77
N ASP A 2 -4.70 -10.86 12.66
CA ASP A 2 -6.05 -10.30 12.60
C ASP A 2 -6.11 -9.21 11.53
N HIS A 3 -7.28 -9.06 10.89
CA HIS A 3 -7.51 -8.01 9.90
C HIS A 3 -7.35 -6.61 10.54
N PRO A 4 -6.87 -5.60 9.79
CA PRO A 4 -6.83 -4.23 10.28
C PRO A 4 -8.24 -3.76 10.66
N PRO A 5 -8.37 -2.86 11.66
CA PRO A 5 -9.66 -2.35 12.07
C PRO A 5 -10.36 -1.64 10.89
N LEU A 6 -11.53 -2.15 10.51
CA LEU A 6 -12.37 -1.56 9.48
C LEU A 6 -13.27 -0.48 10.07
N GLU A 7 -13.50 0.60 9.32
CA GLU A 7 -14.50 1.61 9.69
C GLU A 7 -15.92 1.01 9.67
N PRO A 8 -16.89 1.60 10.39
CA PRO A 8 -18.28 1.17 10.31
C PRO A 8 -18.81 1.15 8.86
N GLY A 9 -19.22 -0.03 8.41
CA GLY A 9 -19.72 -0.28 7.05
C GLY A 9 -18.64 -0.29 5.97
N GLU A 10 -17.36 -0.35 6.32
CA GLU A 10 -16.26 -0.68 5.41
C GLU A 10 -16.19 -2.20 5.22
N ALA A 11 -16.05 -2.65 3.97
CA ALA A 11 -16.00 -4.07 3.63
C ALA A 11 -14.64 -4.44 3.04
N LEU A 12 -14.02 -5.51 3.57
CA LEU A 12 -12.82 -6.09 3.00
C LEU A 12 -13.15 -6.74 1.63
N ARG A 13 -12.42 -6.34 0.59
CA ARG A 13 -12.53 -6.89 -0.77
C ARG A 13 -11.49 -7.98 -1.02
N LEU A 14 -10.26 -7.74 -0.56
CA LEU A 14 -9.16 -8.68 -0.70
C LEU A 14 -8.19 -8.55 0.46
N HIS A 15 -7.66 -9.69 0.89
CA HIS A 15 -6.46 -9.77 1.69
C HIS A 15 -5.39 -10.52 0.87
N ALA A 16 -4.26 -9.86 0.62
CA ALA A 16 -3.10 -10.39 -0.05
C ALA A 16 -1.93 -10.46 0.94
N PRO A 17 -1.75 -11.61 1.63
CA PRO A 17 -0.70 -11.77 2.60
C PRO A 17 0.67 -11.98 1.95
N ALA A 18 1.73 -11.88 2.77
CA ALA A 18 3.10 -12.30 2.43
C ALA A 18 3.66 -11.59 1.18
N ILE A 19 3.61 -10.26 1.17
CA ILE A 19 4.30 -9.43 0.20
C ILE A 19 5.81 -9.69 0.34
N ARG A 20 6.46 -10.10 -0.76
CA ARG A 20 7.89 -10.50 -0.78
C ARG A 20 8.85 -9.34 -0.54
N GLY A 21 8.38 -8.13 -0.77
CA GLY A 21 9.10 -6.89 -0.52
C GLY A 21 8.29 -5.68 -0.92
N ALA A 22 8.60 -4.55 -0.31
CA ALA A 22 8.03 -3.26 -0.66
C ALA A 22 9.16 -2.27 -0.93
N VAL A 23 8.96 -1.32 -1.85
CA VAL A 23 9.88 -0.20 -2.08
C VAL A 23 9.07 1.08 -2.09
N ALA A 24 9.34 1.96 -1.13
CA ALA A 24 8.69 3.26 -1.04
C ALA A 24 9.55 4.36 -1.66
N ARG A 25 8.93 5.34 -2.30
CA ARG A 25 9.58 6.54 -2.84
C ARG A 25 8.68 7.75 -2.63
N SER A 26 9.15 8.73 -1.84
CA SER A 26 8.49 10.03 -1.69
C SER A 26 9.52 11.17 -1.75
N GLY A 27 9.49 12.02 -2.78
CA GLY A 27 10.37 13.19 -2.88
C GLY A 27 11.88 12.89 -3.14
N PRO A 28 12.76 13.93 -3.19
CA PRO A 28 14.11 13.84 -3.76
C PRO A 28 15.07 12.92 -2.98
N SER A 29 14.76 12.62 -1.73
CA SER A 29 15.51 11.71 -0.87
C SER A 29 14.96 10.29 -1.03
N PHE A 30 15.68 9.48 -1.80
CA PHE A 30 15.43 8.05 -2.00
C PHE A 30 15.39 7.34 -0.63
N ARG A 31 14.21 6.97 -0.15
CA ARG A 31 14.06 6.05 1.00
C ARG A 31 13.66 4.69 0.48
N ALA A 32 14.58 4.01 -0.19
CA ALA A 32 14.39 2.62 -0.53
C ALA A 32 14.40 1.80 0.76
N THR A 33 13.20 1.48 1.26
CA THR A 33 13.04 0.42 2.24
C THR A 33 13.18 -0.92 1.52
N VAL A 34 14.37 -1.27 1.01
CA VAL A 34 14.63 -2.63 0.56
C VAL A 34 14.52 -3.51 1.80
N SER A 35 13.64 -4.52 1.77
CA SER A 35 13.33 -5.47 2.85
C SER A 35 14.40 -5.45 3.93
N LEU A 36 14.23 -4.56 4.93
CA LEU A 36 15.15 -4.52 6.05
C LEU A 36 15.04 -5.90 6.70
N PRO A 37 16.14 -6.53 7.14
CA PRO A 37 16.13 -7.83 7.84
C PRO A 37 15.27 -7.86 9.13
N VAL A 38 14.57 -6.75 9.40
CA VAL A 38 13.71 -6.47 10.54
C VAL A 38 12.22 -6.55 10.18
N VAL A 39 11.84 -6.39 8.91
CA VAL A 39 10.43 -6.51 8.48
C VAL A 39 10.17 -7.96 8.08
N GLN A 40 9.27 -8.62 8.79
CA GLN A 40 9.08 -10.07 8.69
C GLN A 40 7.89 -10.42 7.82
N ASP A 41 6.78 -9.72 8.05
CA ASP A 41 5.56 -9.88 7.30
C ASP A 41 5.07 -8.53 6.79
N LEU A 42 4.60 -8.55 5.55
CA LEU A 42 3.91 -7.44 4.93
C LEU A 42 2.63 -7.96 4.30
N ASP A 43 1.50 -7.36 4.64
CA ASP A 43 0.18 -7.74 4.15
C ASP A 43 -0.49 -6.54 3.47
N LEU A 44 -1.19 -6.80 2.37
CA LEU A 44 -2.02 -5.82 1.68
C LEU A 44 -3.49 -6.16 1.90
N PHE A 45 -4.23 -5.21 2.46
CA PHE A 45 -5.68 -5.26 2.58
C PHE A 45 -6.27 -4.22 1.64
N ILE A 46 -7.24 -4.66 0.84
CA ILE A 46 -7.99 -3.83 -0.08
C ILE A 46 -9.43 -3.84 0.39
N THR A 47 -9.96 -2.67 0.71
CA THR A 47 -11.36 -2.50 1.12
C THR A 47 -12.14 -1.80 0.02
N ASP A 48 -13.41 -1.52 0.26
CA ASP A 48 -14.24 -0.68 -0.60
C ASP A 48 -13.98 0.83 -0.42
N ARG A 49 -13.15 1.25 0.55
CA ARG A 49 -12.85 2.66 0.83
C ARG A 49 -11.37 3.04 0.73
N ARG A 50 -10.47 2.12 1.04
CA ARG A 50 -9.03 2.38 1.13
C ARG A 50 -8.22 1.10 0.93
N ILE A 51 -6.92 1.30 0.78
CA ILE A 51 -5.93 0.24 0.89
C ILE A 51 -5.15 0.41 2.18
N ILE A 52 -4.73 -0.71 2.76
CA ILE A 52 -3.93 -0.76 3.97
C ILE A 52 -2.76 -1.71 3.69
N VAL A 53 -1.54 -1.21 3.77
CA VAL A 53 -0.33 -2.04 3.75
C VAL A 53 0.20 -2.08 5.16
N ARG A 54 0.09 -3.25 5.79
CA ARG A 54 0.57 -3.48 7.15
C ARG A 54 1.95 -4.11 7.07
N ALA A 55 2.88 -3.59 7.87
CA ALA A 55 4.21 -4.16 8.03
C ALA A 55 4.45 -4.52 9.49
N GLU A 56 4.90 -5.75 9.72
CA GLU A 56 5.33 -6.24 11.01
C GLU A 56 6.86 -6.11 11.12
N ILE A 57 7.32 -5.41 12.16
CA ILE A 57 8.70 -4.99 12.34
C ILE A 57 9.22 -5.54 13.68
N PHE A 58 10.45 -6.08 13.68
CA PHE A 58 11.14 -6.66 14.85
C PHE A 58 10.39 -7.82 15.52
N LEU A 59 10.13 -8.94 14.83
CA LEU A 59 9.46 -10.14 15.41
C LEU A 59 8.09 -9.81 16.06
N GLY A 60 7.29 -8.94 15.43
CA GLY A 60 5.97 -8.59 15.96
C GLY A 60 5.95 -7.55 17.07
N LEU A 61 7.09 -6.96 17.41
CA LEU A 61 7.14 -5.94 18.46
C LEU A 61 6.54 -4.60 18.01
N PHE A 62 6.53 -4.33 16.70
CA PHE A 62 5.98 -3.09 16.15
C PHE A 62 5.18 -3.37 14.88
N GLU A 63 4.02 -2.75 14.78
CA GLU A 63 3.21 -2.72 13.57
C GLU A 63 3.25 -1.31 12.97
N SER A 64 3.34 -1.24 11.64
CA SER A 64 3.28 0.01 10.90
C SER A 64 2.29 -0.12 9.75
N ASP A 65 1.26 0.70 9.77
CA ASP A 65 0.22 0.72 8.74
C ASP A 65 0.42 1.91 7.80
N TYR A 66 0.51 1.62 6.51
CA TYR A 66 0.33 2.62 5.46
C TYR A 66 -1.10 2.56 4.95
N ILE A 67 -1.82 3.69 5.01
CA ILE A 67 -3.22 3.79 4.60
C ILE A 67 -3.34 4.82 3.48
N ALA A 68 -3.98 4.44 2.37
CA ALA A 68 -4.34 5.35 1.30
C ALA A 68 -5.81 5.17 0.89
N TRP A 69 -6.56 6.26 0.89
CA TRP A 69 -7.99 6.27 0.58
C TRP A 69 -8.24 6.37 -0.92
N TYR A 70 -9.35 5.81 -1.38
CA TYR A 70 -9.79 6.06 -2.75
C TYR A 70 -10.34 7.49 -2.91
N PRO A 71 -10.24 8.10 -4.11
CA PRO A 71 -10.65 9.48 -4.31
C PRO A 71 -12.11 9.79 -3.96
N ARG A 72 -13.01 8.80 -4.12
CA ARG A 72 -14.46 8.95 -3.88
C ARG A 72 -14.92 8.49 -2.51
N ALA A 73 -14.02 7.98 -1.67
CA ALA A 73 -14.38 7.52 -0.34
C ALA A 73 -14.56 8.72 0.61
N ASP A 74 -15.51 8.61 1.54
CA ASP A 74 -15.60 9.53 2.68
C ASP A 74 -14.34 9.32 3.54
N ARG A 75 -13.47 10.33 3.57
CA ARG A 75 -12.11 10.22 4.11
C ARG A 75 -11.78 11.42 5.00
N PRO A 76 -10.91 11.25 6.00
CA PRO A 76 -10.36 12.38 6.74
C PRO A 76 -9.59 13.34 5.81
N THR A 77 -9.70 14.65 6.08
CA THR A 77 -9.16 15.75 5.25
C THR A 77 -7.70 15.57 4.85
N GLU A 78 -6.88 15.08 5.78
CA GLU A 78 -5.43 15.03 5.68
C GLU A 78 -4.88 13.63 5.36
N SER A 79 -5.76 12.75 4.88
CA SER A 79 -5.40 11.40 4.47
C SER A 79 -4.72 11.38 3.11
N ASP A 80 -3.83 10.40 2.93
CA ASP A 80 -3.30 10.07 1.61
C ASP A 80 -4.41 9.56 0.70
N VAL A 81 -4.31 9.90 -0.59
CA VAL A 81 -5.29 9.51 -1.60
C VAL A 81 -4.59 8.74 -2.69
N LEU A 82 -5.02 7.51 -2.94
CA LEU A 82 -4.53 6.69 -4.04
C LEU A 82 -5.00 7.32 -5.36
N THR A 83 -4.05 7.65 -6.23
CA THR A 83 -4.32 8.31 -7.52
C THR A 83 -4.14 7.38 -8.70
N HIS A 84 -3.15 6.50 -8.65
CA HIS A 84 -2.88 5.53 -9.72
C HIS A 84 -2.37 4.22 -9.15
N VAL A 85 -2.63 3.15 -9.89
CA VAL A 85 -2.13 1.82 -9.63
C VAL A 85 -1.61 1.25 -10.95
N TYR A 86 -0.38 0.78 -10.94
CA TYR A 86 0.24 0.12 -12.08
C TYR A 86 0.49 -1.34 -11.74
N LEU A 87 0.07 -2.24 -12.64
CA LEU A 87 0.42 -3.64 -12.59
C LEU A 87 1.58 -3.91 -13.55
N THR A 88 2.70 -4.39 -13.03
CA THR A 88 3.79 -4.93 -13.85
C THR A 88 3.79 -6.44 -13.67
N PRO A 89 3.29 -7.22 -14.66
CA PRO A 89 3.15 -8.67 -14.52
C PRO A 89 4.51 -9.38 -14.42
N ASP A 90 5.53 -8.86 -15.10
CA ASP A 90 6.85 -9.46 -15.19
C ASP A 90 7.92 -8.48 -14.67
N GLY A 91 8.50 -8.82 -13.51
CA GLY A 91 9.59 -8.08 -12.88
C GLY A 91 10.70 -9.01 -12.38
N PRO A 92 11.90 -8.49 -12.06
CA PRO A 92 13.03 -9.30 -11.62
C PRO A 92 12.77 -10.08 -10.32
N MET A 93 11.79 -9.65 -9.51
CA MET A 93 11.38 -10.32 -8.27
C MET A 93 9.95 -10.92 -8.36
N GLY A 94 9.41 -11.03 -9.58
CA GLY A 94 8.04 -11.46 -9.86
C GLY A 94 7.07 -10.29 -10.08
N PRO A 95 5.75 -10.57 -10.07
CA PRO A 95 4.73 -9.56 -10.31
C PRO A 95 4.77 -8.43 -9.27
N LEU A 96 4.54 -7.21 -9.76
CA LEU A 96 4.72 -5.98 -9.01
C LEU A 96 3.46 -5.11 -9.13
N LEU A 97 2.92 -4.66 -8.00
CA LEU A 97 1.86 -3.67 -7.91
C LEU A 97 2.45 -2.35 -7.43
N THR A 98 2.42 -1.31 -8.25
CA THR A 98 2.87 0.03 -7.85
C THR A 98 1.69 0.91 -7.52
N LEU A 99 1.62 1.35 -6.27
CA LEU A 99 0.62 2.25 -5.74
C LEU A 99 1.18 3.66 -5.76
N VAL A 100 0.46 4.61 -6.36
CA VAL A 100 0.82 6.03 -6.34
C VAL A 100 -0.24 6.78 -5.57
N ALA A 101 0.16 7.47 -4.52
CA ALA A 101 -0.73 8.25 -3.67
C ALA A 101 -0.26 9.70 -3.56
N LYS A 102 -1.23 10.61 -3.55
CA LYS A 102 -1.02 12.00 -3.15
C LYS A 102 -1.02 12.08 -1.63
N THR A 103 0.02 12.66 -1.07
CA THR A 103 0.17 12.82 0.38
C THR A 103 -0.82 13.87 0.90
N GLY A 104 -1.59 13.53 1.93
CA GLY A 104 -2.55 14.48 2.54
C GLY A 104 -1.90 15.54 3.43
N ARG A 105 -0.80 15.19 4.12
CA ARG A 105 0.07 16.07 4.91
C ARG A 105 1.52 16.02 4.43
N PRO A 106 1.89 16.77 3.38
CA PRO A 106 3.27 16.85 2.95
C PRO A 106 4.13 17.48 4.05
N SER A 107 5.37 17.02 4.18
CA SER A 107 6.35 17.57 5.13
C SER A 107 7.74 17.56 4.50
N LEU A 108 8.74 18.14 5.17
CA LEU A 108 10.13 18.10 4.68
C LEU A 108 10.64 16.66 4.46
N LEU A 109 10.09 15.70 5.20
CA LEU A 109 10.45 14.28 5.10
C LEU A 109 9.50 13.46 4.22
N ARG A 110 8.37 14.05 3.77
CA ARG A 110 7.34 13.37 3.00
C ARG A 110 6.91 14.24 1.84
N GLY A 111 7.35 13.84 0.64
CA GLY A 111 7.00 14.54 -0.60
C GLY A 111 5.47 14.62 -0.84
N PRO A 112 5.05 15.43 -1.82
CA PRO A 112 3.63 15.55 -2.18
C PRO A 112 3.03 14.27 -2.76
N GLU A 113 3.88 13.35 -3.19
CA GLU A 113 3.52 12.06 -3.77
C GLU A 113 4.36 10.95 -3.13
N LEU A 114 3.73 9.81 -2.87
CA LEU A 114 4.34 8.57 -2.47
C LEU A 114 4.08 7.51 -3.54
N ARG A 115 5.14 6.82 -3.96
CA ARG A 115 5.06 5.61 -4.80
C ARG A 115 5.49 4.42 -3.98
N LEU A 116 4.64 3.42 -3.85
CA LEU A 116 4.88 2.21 -3.11
C LEU A 116 4.80 1.02 -4.07
N ALA A 117 5.94 0.42 -4.37
CA ALA A 117 6.05 -0.76 -5.21
C ALA A 117 6.00 -2.01 -4.32
N LEU A 118 5.01 -2.87 -4.51
CA LEU A 118 4.79 -4.09 -3.75
C LEU A 118 5.05 -5.31 -4.63
N TYR A 119 5.95 -6.20 -4.22
CA TYR A 119 6.20 -7.47 -4.92
C TYR A 119 5.31 -8.56 -4.33
N LEU A 120 4.26 -8.95 -5.04
CA LEU A 120 3.28 -9.92 -4.56
C LEU A 120 3.06 -11.03 -5.59
N PRO A 121 3.03 -12.31 -5.17
CA PRO A 121 2.75 -13.43 -6.08
C PRO A 121 1.42 -13.29 -6.84
N ASN A 122 0.41 -12.68 -6.21
CA ASN A 122 -0.94 -12.54 -6.74
C ASN A 122 -1.27 -11.09 -7.14
N ALA A 123 -0.30 -10.36 -7.73
CA ALA A 123 -0.48 -8.95 -8.12
C ALA A 123 -1.70 -8.69 -9.01
N ALA A 124 -2.02 -9.60 -9.92
CA ALA A 124 -3.19 -9.48 -10.79
C ALA A 124 -4.52 -9.53 -10.01
N ALA A 125 -4.64 -10.42 -9.01
CA ALA A 125 -5.83 -10.48 -8.16
C ALA A 125 -5.99 -9.22 -7.30
N ALA A 126 -4.87 -8.68 -6.80
CA ALA A 126 -4.85 -7.40 -6.09
C ALA A 126 -5.28 -6.24 -6.98
N ALA A 127 -4.75 -6.15 -8.21
CA ALA A 127 -5.16 -5.14 -9.17
C ALA A 127 -6.66 -5.23 -9.51
N ALA A 128 -7.19 -6.45 -9.69
CA ALA A 128 -8.60 -6.66 -9.99
C ALA A 128 -9.56 -6.28 -8.84
N ALA A 129 -9.07 -6.25 -7.60
CA ALA A 129 -9.86 -5.84 -6.44
C ALA A 129 -9.91 -4.31 -6.24
N LEU A 130 -9.10 -3.55 -6.99
CA LEU A 130 -9.04 -2.09 -6.90
C LEU A 130 -10.09 -1.43 -7.80
N PRO A 131 -10.51 -0.19 -7.49
CA PRO A 131 -11.36 0.59 -8.38
C PRO A 131 -10.75 0.70 -9.79
N ALA A 132 -11.53 0.37 -10.81
CA ALA A 132 -11.07 0.31 -12.20
C ALA A 132 -10.57 1.66 -12.73
N ASP A 133 -11.06 2.77 -12.19
CA ASP A 133 -10.64 4.13 -12.55
C ASP A 133 -9.24 4.50 -12.03
N LEU A 134 -8.65 3.68 -11.16
CA LEU A 134 -7.29 3.87 -10.65
C LEU A 134 -6.24 3.04 -11.40
N LEU A 135 -6.67 2.08 -12.25
CA LEU A 135 -5.76 1.23 -13.02
C LEU A 135 -5.26 2.00 -14.24
N GLY A 136 -3.94 2.18 -14.32
CA GLY A 136 -3.24 2.86 -15.41
C GLY A 136 -2.49 1.94 -16.35
#